data_AF-A0A2R6LP85-F1
#
_entry.id   AF-A0A2R6LP85-F1
#
_cell.length_a   1.000
_cell.length_b   1.000
_cell.length_c   1.000
_cell.angle_alpha   90.00
_cell.angle_beta   90.00
_cell.angle_gamma   90.00
#
_symmetry.space_group_name_H-M   'P 1'
#
loop_
_entity.id
_entity.type
_entity.pdbx_description
1 polymer ?
#
loop_
_entity_poly.entity_id
_entity_poly.type
_entity_poly.pdbx_seq_one_letter_code
_entity_poly.pdbx_strand_id
1 'polypeptide(L)' 'LALGGADGVHHVLENLIANFDLTMGLAGRDAAADLDGESLRHESELPP' A
#
# COMPACT_ATOMS: atom_id res chain seq x y z
N LEU A 1 12.91 -8.36 -13.41
CA LEU A 1 13.31 -8.59 -14.82
C LEU A 1 14.64 -7.91 -15.18
N ALA A 2 14.82 -6.60 -14.98
CA ALA A 2 16.10 -5.91 -15.25
C ALA A 2 17.16 -6.01 -14.12
N LEU A 3 16.75 -6.24 -12.87
CA LEU A 3 17.61 -6.61 -11.74
C LEU A 3 17.00 -7.87 -11.10
N GLY A 4 17.75 -8.98 -11.04
CA GLY A 4 17.31 -10.19 -10.32
C GLY A 4 16.17 -11.02 -10.94
N GLY A 5 15.75 -10.77 -12.18
CA GLY A 5 14.80 -11.68 -12.87
C GLY A 5 13.47 -11.86 -12.13
N ALA A 6 13.10 -13.12 -11.87
CA ALA A 6 11.91 -13.51 -11.11
C ALA A 6 12.08 -13.27 -9.61
N ASP A 7 13.26 -13.55 -9.04
CA ASP A 7 13.56 -13.33 -7.62
C ASP A 7 13.47 -11.85 -7.26
N GLY A 8 13.94 -10.98 -8.15
CA GLY A 8 13.79 -9.53 -7.98
C GLY A 8 12.34 -9.08 -8.00
N VAL A 9 11.48 -9.71 -8.82
CA VAL A 9 10.03 -9.44 -8.80
C VAL A 9 9.42 -9.93 -7.49
N HIS A 10 9.80 -11.14 -7.04
CA HIS A 10 9.33 -11.69 -5.77
C HIS A 10 9.66 -10.77 -4.60
N HIS A 11 10.92 -10.32 -4.52
CA HIS A 11 11.37 -9.41 -3.47
C HIS A 11 10.62 -8.07 -3.47
N VAL A 12 10.31 -7.51 -4.66
CA VAL A 12 9.52 -6.29 -4.76
C VAL A 12 8.09 -6.53 -4.26
N LEU A 13 7.47 -7.65 -4.62
CA LEU A 13 6.11 -7.98 -4.19
C LEU A 13 6.04 -8.21 -2.67
N GLU A 14 7.01 -8.90 -2.08
CA GLU A 14 7.08 -9.09 -0.63
C GLU A 14 7.14 -7.75 0.11
N ASN A 15 8.03 -6.85 -0.33
CA ASN A 15 8.15 -5.52 0.27
C ASN A 15 6.89 -4.69 0.06
N LEU A 16 6.28 -4.75 -1.12
CA LEU A 16 5.04 -4.03 -1.41
C LEU A 16 3.92 -4.47 -0.46
N ILE A 17 3.72 -5.79 -0.32
CA ILE A 17 2.68 -6.35 0.54
C ILE A 17 2.95 -6.01 2.00
N ALA A 18 4.20 -6.09 2.47
CA ALA A 18 4.56 -5.73 3.83
C ALA A 18 4.28 -4.25 4.17
N ASN A 19 4.63 -3.33 3.27
CA ASN A 19 4.36 -1.90 3.46
C ASN A 19 2.86 -1.58 3.38
N PHE A 20 2.13 -2.27 2.49
CA PHE A 20 0.70 -2.13 2.36
C PHE A 20 -0.03 -2.59 3.63
N ASP A 21 0.34 -3.76 4.17
CA ASP A 21 -0.21 -4.30 5.43
C ASP A 21 0.03 -3.35 6.61
N LEU A 22 1.26 -2.86 6.77
CA LEU A 22 1.60 -1.86 7.78
C LEU A 22 0.71 -0.60 7.65
N THR A 23 0.56 -0.10 6.42
CA THR A 23 -0.24 1.10 6.15
C THR A 23 -1.72 0.88 6.45
N MET A 24 -2.28 -0.27 6.06
CA MET A 24 -3.66 -0.65 6.38
C MET A 24 -3.87 -0.74 7.90
N GLY A 25 -2.95 -1.36 8.63
CA GLY A 25 -3.00 -1.44 10.09
C GLY A 25 -2.97 -0.05 10.75
N LEU A 26 -2.13 0.87 10.26
CA LEU A 26 -2.08 2.25 10.74
C LEU A 26 -3.36 3.05 10.39
N ALA A 27 -3.96 2.76 9.24
CA ALA A 27 -5.22 3.34 8.81
C ALA A 27 -6.46 2.69 9.47
N GLY A 28 -6.28 1.65 10.27
CA GLY A 28 -7.36 0.91 10.92
C GLY A 28 -8.25 0.13 9.96
N ARG A 29 -7.67 -0.44 8.89
CA ARG A 29 -8.35 -1.26 7.88
C ARG A 29 -7.80 -2.68 7.94
N ASP A 30 -8.68 -3.68 8.05
CA ASP A 30 -8.27 -5.09 8.22
C ASP A 30 -8.34 -5.89 6.92
N ALA A 31 -9.13 -5.43 5.94
CA ALA A 31 -9.25 -6.05 4.64
C ALA A 31 -9.07 -5.04 3.49
N ALA A 32 -8.50 -5.49 2.38
CA ALA A 32 -8.40 -4.67 1.16
C ALA A 32 -9.78 -4.25 0.61
N ALA A 33 -10.84 -5.00 0.92
CA ALA A 33 -12.21 -4.67 0.56
C ALA A 33 -12.77 -3.48 1.37
N ASP A 34 -12.13 -3.10 2.47
CA ASP A 34 -12.50 -1.94 3.29
C ASP A 34 -11.97 -0.62 2.70
N LEU A 35 -11.23 -0.67 1.59
CA LEU A 35 -10.66 0.49 0.92
C LEU A 35 -11.62 1.04 -0.13
N ASP A 36 -11.94 2.30 0.02
CA ASP A 36 -12.85 3.06 -0.84
C ASP A 36 -12.40 4.53 -0.96
N GLY A 37 -13.22 5.35 -1.62
CA GLY A 37 -12.96 6.78 -1.76
C GLY A 37 -12.93 7.54 -0.43
N GLU A 38 -13.63 7.06 0.61
CA GLU A 38 -13.63 7.68 1.94
C GLU A 38 -12.34 7.38 2.73
N SER A 39 -11.58 6.38 2.28
CA SER A 39 -10.28 6.03 2.84
C SER A 39 -9.16 7.01 2.45
N LEU A 40 -9.45 7.95 1.55
CA LEU A 40 -8.50 8.95 1.07
C LEU A 40 -8.99 10.37 1.38
N ARG A 41 -8.03 11.28 1.54
CA ARG A 41 -8.28 12.72 1.57
C ARG A 41 -7.62 13.35 0.36
N HIS A 42 -8.37 14.13 -0.41
CA HIS A 42 -7.77 14.88 -1.49
C HIS A 42 -6.87 15.97 -0.90
N GLU A 43 -5.76 16.28 -1.57
CA GLU A 43 -4.79 17.29 -1.12
C GLU A 43 -5.47 18.65 -0.84
N SER A 44 -6.48 19.02 -1.64
CA SER A 44 -7.26 20.25 -1.46
C SER A 44 -8.08 20.32 -0.15
N GLU A 45 -8.25 19.20 0.55
CA GLU A 45 -8.95 19.11 1.83
C GLU A 45 -8.01 19.23 3.04
N LEU A 46 -6.70 19.21 2.81
CA LEU A 46 -5.70 19.27 3.87
C LEU A 46 -5.42 20.73 4.28
N PRO A 47 -5.22 20.99 5.59
CA PRO A 47 -4.78 22.31 6.05
C PRO A 47 -3.37 22.64 5.49
N PRO A 48 -3.05 23.95 5.32
CA PRO A 48 -1.77 24.39 4.80
C PRO A 48 -0.59 24.11 5.74
#